data_AF-A0A9N9VNS5-F1
#
_entry.id   AF-A0A9N9VNS5-F1
#
_cell.length_a   1.000
_cell.length_b   1.000
_cell.length_c   1.000
_cell.angle_alpha   90.00
_cell.angle_beta   90.00
_cell.angle_gamma   90.00
#
_symmetry.space_group_name_H-M   'P 1'
#
loop_
_entity.id
_entity.type
_entity.pdbx_description
1 polymer ?
#
loop_
_entity_poly.entity_id
_entity_poly.type
_entity_poly.pdbx_seq_one_letter_code
_entity_poly.pdbx_strand_id
1 'polypeptide(L)'
;MADIPVPGTVQLVDATGTSTLQHGKSEHDIILVPQPTNDPNDPLNWSPMRKLNSSVWQQIWTFFAAMVISGLTPAYLLIQEETGIPIGDLNTGNGLMYLFFGFGTLLTQPFALNFGRCPAAVI
;
A
#
# COMPACT_ATOMS: atom_id res chain seq x y z
N MET A 1 12.42 -25.45 34.11
CA MET A 1 10.95 -25.53 33.95
C MET A 1 10.71 -25.26 32.48
N ALA A 2 10.30 -26.27 31.71
CA ALA A 2 10.13 -26.12 30.28
C ALA A 2 8.93 -25.20 30.03
N ASP A 3 9.16 -24.04 29.42
CA ASP A 3 8.10 -23.11 29.02
C ASP A 3 7.20 -23.81 28.01
N ILE A 4 5.99 -24.14 28.46
CA ILE A 4 4.96 -24.73 27.62
C ILE A 4 4.44 -23.59 26.73
N PRO A 5 4.64 -23.64 25.40
CA PRO A 5 4.23 -22.55 24.52
C PRO A 5 2.71 -22.37 24.60
N VAL A 6 2.26 -21.20 25.06
CA VAL A 6 0.85 -20.85 25.09
C VAL A 6 0.38 -20.68 23.64
N PRO A 7 -0.69 -21.36 23.21
CA PRO A 7 -1.16 -21.25 21.83
C PRO A 7 -1.50 -19.78 21.50
N GLY A 8 -0.88 -19.24 20.45
CA GLY A 8 -1.11 -17.86 19.97
C GLY A 8 -0.09 -16.81 20.44
N THR A 9 0.86 -17.16 21.31
CA THR A 9 1.96 -16.26 21.67
C THR A 9 3.22 -16.58 20.86
N VAL A 10 3.86 -15.55 20.31
CA VAL A 10 5.18 -15.64 19.66
C VAL A 10 6.24 -15.06 20.59
N GLN A 11 7.35 -15.79 20.75
CA GLN A 11 8.49 -15.31 21.52
C GLN A 11 9.29 -14.31 20.66
N LEU A 12 9.45 -13.09 21.18
CA LEU A 12 10.14 -11.99 20.47
C LEU A 12 11.56 -11.73 21.00
N VAL A 13 11.88 -12.24 22.18
CA VAL A 13 13.18 -12.04 22.84
C VAL A 13 13.75 -13.40 23.25
N ASP A 14 14.99 -13.69 22.87
CA ASP A 14 15.73 -14.90 23.26
C ASP A 14 16.96 -14.57 24.10
N ALA A 15 16.69 -14.22 25.36
CA ALA A 15 17.74 -13.87 26.33
C ALA A 15 18.69 -15.05 26.64
N THR A 16 18.31 -16.27 26.23
CA THR A 16 19.04 -17.52 26.49
C THR A 16 19.90 -17.98 25.32
N GLY A 17 19.74 -17.39 24.12
CA GLY A 17 20.50 -17.75 22.92
C GLY A 17 20.34 -19.21 22.48
N THR A 18 19.21 -19.85 22.83
CA THR A 18 18.97 -21.28 22.56
C THR A 18 18.14 -21.53 21.31
N SER A 19 17.58 -20.49 20.70
CA SER A 19 16.75 -20.61 19.51
C SER A 19 17.58 -20.59 18.22
N THR A 20 17.21 -21.44 17.25
CA THR A 20 17.80 -21.47 15.89
C THR A 20 17.23 -20.40 14.96
N LEU A 21 16.52 -19.42 15.52
CA LEU A 21 15.76 -18.41 14.80
C LEU A 21 16.67 -17.25 14.34
N GLN A 22 16.29 -16.56 13.27
CA GLN A 22 17.07 -15.42 12.78
C GLN A 22 16.85 -14.19 13.68
N HIS A 23 17.96 -13.63 14.15
CA HIS A 23 17.97 -12.47 15.03
C HIS A 23 18.25 -11.17 14.25
N GLY A 24 17.85 -10.03 14.82
CA GLY A 24 18.11 -8.71 14.24
C GLY A 24 19.60 -8.43 14.04
N LYS A 25 19.95 -7.73 12.95
CA LYS A 25 21.36 -7.36 12.64
C LYS A 25 22.00 -6.44 13.69
N SER A 26 21.19 -5.70 14.46
CA SER A 26 21.63 -4.74 15.48
C SER A 26 21.41 -5.25 16.92
N GLU A 27 20.43 -6.12 17.12
CA GLU A 27 20.06 -6.65 18.44
C GLU A 27 19.87 -8.16 18.32
N HIS A 28 20.91 -8.88 18.73
CA HIS A 28 20.97 -10.34 18.67
C HIS A 28 20.02 -11.04 19.64
N ASP A 29 19.37 -10.29 20.54
CA ASP A 29 18.39 -10.82 21.50
C ASP A 29 16.97 -10.82 20.92
N ILE A 30 16.74 -10.11 19.80
CA ILE A 30 15.41 -9.95 19.21
C ILE A 30 15.20 -10.95 18.06
N ILE A 31 14.20 -11.80 18.23
CA ILE A 31 13.72 -12.73 17.20
C ILE A 31 12.86 -11.97 16.20
N LEU A 32 13.20 -12.09 14.91
CA LEU A 32 12.43 -11.47 13.83
C LEU A 32 11.14 -12.27 13.56
N VAL A 33 9.98 -11.64 13.71
CA VAL A 33 8.67 -12.22 13.37
C VAL A 33 7.93 -11.29 12.41
N PRO A 34 7.59 -11.73 11.18
CA PRO A 34 7.96 -13.00 10.54
C PRO A 34 9.46 -13.07 10.19
N GLN A 35 9.99 -14.28 10.04
CA GLN A 35 11.38 -14.44 9.64
C GLN A 35 11.59 -14.05 8.18
N PRO A 36 12.69 -13.33 7.88
CA PRO A 36 13.06 -13.04 6.50
C PRO A 36 13.37 -14.35 5.77
N THR A 37 12.79 -14.53 4.58
CA THR A 37 13.05 -15.70 3.74
C THR A 37 14.39 -15.52 3.03
N ASN A 38 15.07 -16.60 2.58
CA ASN A 38 16.32 -16.50 1.80
C ASN A 38 16.15 -15.93 0.37
N ASP A 39 14.96 -15.47 -0.01
CA ASP A 39 14.69 -14.92 -1.33
C ASP A 39 15.16 -13.44 -1.41
N PRO A 40 16.02 -13.07 -2.39
CA PRO A 40 16.43 -11.68 -2.60
C PRO A 40 15.28 -10.72 -3.01
N ASN A 41 14.14 -11.27 -3.42
CA ASN A 41 12.93 -10.50 -3.72
C ASN A 41 12.02 -10.29 -2.51
N ASP A 42 12.34 -10.89 -1.35
CA ASP A 42 11.61 -10.64 -0.12
C ASP A 42 11.76 -9.16 0.29
N PRO A 43 10.66 -8.38 0.39
CA PRO A 43 10.72 -6.99 0.83
C PRO A 43 11.41 -6.83 2.18
N LEU A 44 11.44 -7.86 3.04
CA LEU A 44 12.16 -7.80 4.32
C LEU A 44 13.68 -7.68 4.12
N ASN A 45 14.24 -8.31 3.08
CA ASN A 45 15.67 -8.32 2.78
C ASN A 45 16.18 -7.09 2.02
N TRP A 46 15.30 -6.22 1.53
CA TRP A 46 15.72 -5.08 0.70
C TRP A 46 16.57 -4.08 1.49
N SER A 47 17.57 -3.50 0.81
CA SER A 47 18.33 -2.37 1.35
C SER A 47 17.40 -1.17 1.65
N PRO A 48 17.71 -0.35 2.67
CA PRO A 48 16.85 0.76 3.05
C PRO A 48 16.61 1.74 1.89
N MET A 49 17.60 1.94 1.01
CA MET A 49 17.45 2.76 -0.20
C MET A 49 16.48 2.14 -1.21
N ARG A 50 16.50 0.82 -1.41
CA ARG A 50 15.54 0.15 -2.31
C ARG A 50 14.12 0.23 -1.76
N LYS A 51 13.95 0.09 -0.43
CA LYS A 51 12.66 0.28 0.25
C LYS A 51 12.14 1.70 0.05
N LEU A 52 12.99 2.70 0.31
CA LEU A 52 12.63 4.11 0.13
C LEU A 52 12.23 4.42 -1.31
N ASN A 53 13.01 3.98 -2.29
CA ASN A 53 12.71 4.22 -3.71
C ASN A 53 11.34 3.63 -4.11
N SER A 54 11.02 2.41 -3.65
CA SER A 54 9.70 1.82 -3.91
C SER A 54 8.57 2.65 -3.29
N SER A 55 8.73 3.11 -2.04
CA SER A 55 7.72 3.94 -1.37
C SER A 55 7.56 5.31 -2.02
N VAL A 56 8.66 5.93 -2.47
CA VAL A 56 8.62 7.22 -3.18
C VAL A 56 7.86 7.10 -4.49
N TRP A 57 8.11 6.05 -5.28
CA TRP A 57 7.36 5.83 -6.53
C TRP A 57 5.86 5.65 -6.29
N GLN A 58 5.47 4.93 -5.23
CA GLN A 58 4.06 4.80 -4.84
C GLN A 58 3.46 6.15 -4.40
N GLN A 59 4.24 6.99 -3.71
CA GLN A 59 3.80 8.32 -3.30
C GLN A 59 3.63 9.28 -4.49
N ILE A 60 4.53 9.22 -5.47
CA ILE A 60 4.43 10.01 -6.70
C ILE A 60 3.18 9.63 -7.49
N TRP A 61 2.93 8.32 -7.65
CA TRP A 61 1.73 7.82 -8.34
C TRP A 61 0.44 8.35 -7.69
N THR A 62 0.32 8.20 -6.37
CA THR A 62 -0.86 8.65 -5.62
C THR A 62 -1.02 10.17 -5.66
N PHE A 63 0.08 10.92 -5.64
CA PHE A 63 0.06 12.39 -5.77
C PHE A 63 -0.51 12.86 -7.11
N PHE A 64 -0.05 12.28 -8.23
CA PHE A 64 -0.58 12.63 -9.55
C PHE A 64 -2.06 12.28 -9.71
N ALA A 65 -2.48 11.11 -9.21
CA ALA A 65 -3.89 10.73 -9.24
C ALA A 65 -4.77 11.72 -8.47
N ALA A 66 -4.34 12.15 -7.28
CA ALA A 66 -5.07 13.14 -6.48
C ALA A 66 -5.10 14.54 -7.12
N MET A 67 -4.02 14.93 -7.82
CA MET A 67 -3.93 16.20 -8.53
C MET A 67 -4.96 16.29 -9.67
N VAL A 68 -5.06 15.25 -10.51
CA VAL A 68 -6.01 15.23 -11.63
C VAL A 68 -7.45 15.39 -11.14
N ILE A 69 -7.79 14.68 -10.06
CA ILE A 69 -9.13 14.71 -9.47
C ILE A 69 -9.45 16.10 -8.89
N SER A 70 -8.51 16.69 -8.15
CA SER A 70 -8.70 17.99 -7.50
C SER A 70 -8.74 19.16 -8.48
N GLY A 71 -8.13 19.01 -9.66
CA GLY A 71 -8.11 20.03 -10.71
C GLY A 71 -9.44 20.24 -11.43
N LEU A 72 -10.41 19.34 -11.30
CA LEU A 72 -11.69 19.42 -12.00
C LEU A 72 -12.61 20.52 -11.44
N THR A 73 -12.61 20.72 -10.12
CA THR A 73 -13.50 21.69 -9.46
C THR A 73 -13.32 23.14 -9.94
N PRO A 74 -12.10 23.70 -10.05
CA PRO A 74 -11.93 25.07 -10.58
C PRO A 74 -12.28 25.19 -12.07
N ALA A 75 -12.17 24.10 -12.85
CA ALA A 75 -12.50 24.11 -14.27
C ALA A 75 -14.02 24.20 -14.54
N TYR A 76 -14.87 23.84 -13.57
CA TYR A 76 -16.33 23.87 -13.75
C TYR A 76 -16.88 25.26 -14.06
N LEU A 77 -16.27 26.32 -13.52
CA LEU A 77 -16.70 27.69 -13.79
C LEU A 77 -16.47 28.08 -15.26
N LEU A 78 -15.31 27.70 -15.82
CA LEU A 78 -14.98 27.95 -17.22
C LEU A 78 -15.86 27.12 -18.16
N ILE A 79 -16.08 25.85 -17.82
CA ILE A 79 -16.94 24.95 -18.61
C ILE A 79 -18.38 25.47 -18.64
N GLN A 80 -18.90 25.96 -17.50
CA GLN A 80 -20.23 26.55 -17.45
C GLN A 80 -20.34 27.79 -18.35
N GLU A 81 -19.31 28.65 -18.37
CA GLU A 81 -19.28 29.85 -19.21
C GLU A 81 -19.31 29.49 -20.70
N GLU A 82 -18.60 28.43 -21.11
CA GLU A 82 -18.52 28.01 -22.52
C GLU A 82 -19.69 27.15 -22.99
N THR A 83 -20.24 26.26 -22.15
CA THR A 83 -21.29 25.30 -22.54
C THR A 83 -22.69 25.63 -22.00
N GLY A 84 -22.80 26.53 -21.02
CA GLY A 84 -24.07 26.91 -20.39
C GLY A 84 -24.70 25.83 -19.50
N ILE A 85 -24.00 24.71 -19.24
CA ILE A 85 -24.48 23.61 -18.39
C ILE A 85 -24.45 24.05 -16.92
N PRO A 86 -25.51 23.81 -16.14
CA PRO A 86 -25.53 24.18 -14.72
C PRO A 86 -24.51 23.36 -13.90
N ILE A 87 -23.90 23.99 -12.88
CA ILE A 87 -22.94 23.36 -11.97
C ILE A 87 -23.50 22.10 -11.30
N GLY A 88 -24.82 22.07 -11.06
CA GLY A 88 -25.51 20.91 -10.46
C GLY A 88 -25.36 19.62 -11.29
N ASP A 89 -25.45 19.72 -12.62
CA ASP A 89 -25.31 18.56 -13.50
C ASP A 89 -23.85 18.12 -13.60
N LEU A 90 -22.91 19.09 -13.65
CA LEU A 90 -21.46 18.82 -13.60
C LEU A 90 -21.06 18.11 -12.31
N ASN A 91 -21.60 18.55 -11.16
CA ASN A 91 -21.33 17.92 -9.86
C ASN A 91 -21.95 16.52 -9.75
N THR A 92 -23.13 16.31 -10.35
CA THR A 92 -23.75 14.98 -10.42
C THR A 92 -22.90 14.02 -11.26
N GLY A 93 -22.37 14.49 -12.40
CA GLY A 93 -21.42 13.73 -13.22
C GLY A 93 -20.14 13.37 -12.46
N ASN A 94 -19.60 14.30 -11.69
CA ASN A 94 -18.43 14.05 -10.84
C ASN A 94 -18.72 13.03 -9.72
N GLY A 95 -19.90 13.11 -9.10
CA GLY A 95 -20.34 12.12 -8.12
C GLY A 95 -20.43 10.70 -8.70
N LEU A 96 -20.92 10.59 -9.94
CA LEU A 96 -20.96 9.31 -10.65
C LEU A 96 -19.56 8.77 -10.97
N MET A 97 -18.63 9.65 -11.37
CA MET A 97 -17.22 9.28 -11.56
C MET A 97 -16.61 8.66 -10.30
N TYR A 98 -16.82 9.28 -9.13
CA TYR A 98 -16.33 8.73 -7.86
C TYR A 98 -17.00 7.42 -7.47
N LEU A 99 -18.30 7.25 -7.76
CA LEU A 99 -19.01 6.00 -7.50
C LEU A 99 -18.38 4.83 -8.28
N PHE A 100 -18.12 5.02 -9.58
CA PHE A 100 -17.46 4.01 -10.39
C PHE A 100 -15.99 3.81 -10.01
N PHE A 101 -15.30 4.85 -9.56
CA PHE A 101 -13.94 4.72 -9.04
C PHE A 101 -13.90 3.82 -7.80
N GLY A 102 -14.82 4.01 -6.86
CA GLY A 102 -14.97 3.14 -5.69
C GLY A 102 -15.39 1.71 -6.03
N PHE A 103 -16.20 1.51 -7.07
CA PHE A 103 -16.53 0.17 -7.54
C PHE A 103 -15.34 -0.51 -8.24
N GLY A 104 -14.55 0.25 -9.00
CA GLY A 104 -13.34 -0.23 -9.67
C GLY A 104 -12.30 -0.72 -8.67
N THR A 105 -12.11 -0.02 -7.55
CA THR A 105 -11.15 -0.45 -6.51
C THR A 105 -11.54 -1.77 -5.84
N LEU A 106 -12.85 -2.07 -5.70
CA LEU A 106 -13.30 -3.36 -5.17
C LEU A 106 -12.92 -4.54 -6.06
N LEU A 107 -12.78 -4.33 -7.38
CA LEU A 107 -12.37 -5.36 -8.34
C LEU A 107 -10.85 -5.44 -8.49
N THR A 108 -10.16 -4.30 -8.52
CA THR A 108 -8.71 -4.27 -8.71
C THR A 108 -7.94 -4.69 -7.45
N GLN A 109 -8.49 -4.50 -6.25
CA GLN A 109 -7.84 -4.89 -5.00
C GLN A 109 -7.66 -6.41 -4.81
N PRO A 110 -8.67 -7.27 -5.01
CA PRO A 110 -8.45 -8.72 -5.00
C PRO A 110 -7.58 -9.19 -6.17
N PHE A 111 -7.63 -8.51 -7.32
CA PHE A 111 -6.76 -8.82 -8.45
C PHE A 111 -5.27 -8.56 -8.12
N ALA A 112 -4.97 -7.45 -7.43
CA ALA A 112 -3.63 -7.11 -6.97
C ALA A 112 -3.04 -8.13 -5.99
N LEU A 113 -3.86 -8.71 -5.12
CA LEU A 113 -3.42 -9.70 -4.15
C LEU A 113 -3.11 -11.06 -4.79
N ASN A 114 -3.84 -11.44 -5.84
CA ASN A 114 -3.69 -12.74 -6.51
C ASN A 114 -2.61 -12.73 -7.60
N PHE A 115 -2.50 -11.65 -8.39
CA PHE A 115 -1.58 -11.57 -9.54
C PHE A 115 -0.34 -10.69 -9.29
N GLY A 116 -0.25 -10.09 -8.11
CA GLY A 116 0.87 -9.24 -7.70
C GLY A 116 0.63 -7.75 -7.98
N ARG A 117 1.42 -6.91 -7.30
CA ARG A 117 1.24 -5.46 -7.23
C ARG A 117 1.63 -4.67 -8.49
N CYS A 118 2.55 -5.20 -9.31
CA CYS A 118 2.97 -4.55 -10.57
C CYS A 118 1.90 -4.62 -11.67
N PRO A 119 1.29 -5.78 -11.99
CA PRO A 119 0.25 -5.82 -13.02
C PRO A 119 -1.01 -5.06 -12.64
N ALA A 120 -1.35 -4.99 -11.35
CA ALA A 120 -2.51 -4.25 -10.87
C ALA A 120 -2.34 -2.72 -10.84
N ALA A 121 -1.13 -2.19 -10.97
CA ALA A 121 -0.90 -0.75 -11.08
C ALA A 121 -1.03 -0.22 -12.52
N VAL A 122 -0.98 -1.11 -13.51
CA VAL A 122 -1.06 -0.76 -14.94
C VAL A 122 -2.50 -0.84 -15.47
N ILE A 123 -3.34 -1.63 -14.81
CA ILE A 123 -4.79 -1.75 -15.07
C ILE A 123 -5.52 -0.66 -14.30
#